data_AF-A0A420CK87-F1
#
_entry.id   AF-A0A420CK87-F1
#
_cell.length_a   1.000
_cell.length_b   1.000
_cell.length_c   1.000
_cell.angle_alpha   90.00
_cell.angle_beta   90.00
_cell.angle_gamma   90.00
#
_symmetry.space_group_name_H-M   'P 1'
#
loop_
_entity.id
_entity.type
_entity.pdbx_description
1 polymer ?
#
loop_
_entity_poly.entity_id
_entity_poly.type
_entity_poly.pdbx_seq_one_letter_code
_entity_poly.pdbx_strand_id
1 'polypeptide(L)'
;MIKYIFSILCMMVFLNSCGQKLYKIEKDKYDEPLLNDKVQYSFKEKPSEEDLKKIDTTTYYVQVFEGRYYNEGEMKNPRIIIFHNDGFFKNESLMYFGKFDEHRGKNSVYYGGKYRIKNNIIQLEQFGKSPDSKNWYTRRVTNGKIDGNKIIFNEGLVSIFEKRKTLPVK
;
A
#
# COMPACT_ATOMS: atom_id res chain seq x y z
N MET A 1 -33.62 -24.17 26.84
CA MET A 1 -32.62 -23.15 27.23
C MET A 1 -31.23 -23.40 26.65
N ILE A 2 -30.71 -24.63 26.65
CA ILE A 2 -29.32 -24.94 26.19
C ILE A 2 -29.07 -24.60 24.71
N LYS A 3 -30.07 -24.74 23.82
CA LYS A 3 -29.96 -24.39 22.39
C LYS A 3 -29.71 -22.89 22.11
N TYR A 4 -30.20 -22.00 22.98
CA TYR A 4 -30.04 -20.56 22.78
C TYR A 4 -28.67 -20.06 23.25
N ILE A 5 -28.07 -20.72 24.24
CA ILE A 5 -26.74 -20.37 24.77
C ILE A 5 -25.64 -20.64 23.74
N PHE A 6 -25.73 -21.76 23.01
CA PHE A 6 -24.78 -22.09 21.93
C PHE A 6 -24.84 -21.11 20.75
N SER A 7 -26.04 -20.61 20.42
CA SER A 7 -26.25 -19.62 19.37
C SER A 7 -25.65 -18.25 19.74
N ILE A 8 -25.83 -17.83 21.00
CA ILE A 8 -25.29 -16.56 21.53
C ILE A 8 -23.75 -16.62 21.62
N LEU A 9 -23.18 -17.76 22.01
CA LEU A 9 -21.73 -17.94 22.08
C LEU A 9 -21.07 -17.89 20.69
N CYS A 10 -21.68 -18.50 19.66
CA CYS A 10 -21.23 -18.36 18.28
C CYS A 10 -21.25 -16.90 17.79
N MET A 11 -22.30 -16.14 18.13
CA MET A 11 -22.41 -14.73 17.76
C MET A 11 -21.31 -13.86 18.40
N MET A 12 -20.89 -14.14 19.63
CA MET A 12 -19.78 -13.41 20.29
C MET A 12 -18.39 -13.74 19.71
N VAL A 13 -18.19 -14.95 19.17
CA VAL A 13 -16.92 -15.30 18.49
C VAL A 13 -16.80 -14.58 17.15
N PHE A 14 -17.92 -14.34 16.44
CA PHE A 14 -17.93 -13.55 15.21
C PHE A 14 -17.70 -12.05 15.45
N LEU A 15 -18.10 -11.50 16.60
CA LEU A 15 -17.88 -10.09 16.93
C LEU A 15 -16.41 -9.76 17.29
N ASN A 16 -15.60 -10.74 17.66
CA ASN A 16 -14.19 -10.54 18.00
C ASN A 16 -13.23 -10.61 16.79
N SER A 17 -13.70 -10.89 15.57
CA SER A 17 -12.82 -11.02 14.39
C SER A 17 -12.78 -9.80 13.46
N CYS A 18 -13.55 -8.74 13.74
CA CYS A 18 -13.59 -7.52 12.93
C CYS A 18 -12.62 -6.40 13.38
N GLY A 19 -11.60 -6.72 14.18
CA GLY A 19 -10.57 -5.75 14.58
C GLY A 19 -9.38 -5.75 13.62
N GLN A 20 -8.99 -4.58 13.10
CA GLN A 20 -7.75 -4.45 12.34
C GLN A 20 -6.55 -4.69 13.28
N LYS A 21 -5.72 -5.71 12.99
CA LYS A 21 -4.57 -6.05 13.82
C LYS A 21 -3.59 -4.87 13.92
N LEU A 22 -3.25 -4.50 15.15
CA LEU A 22 -2.28 -3.47 15.46
C LEU A 22 -0.88 -4.08 15.64
N TYR A 23 0.12 -3.40 15.11
CA TYR A 23 1.51 -3.80 15.15
C TYR A 23 2.34 -2.68 15.77
N LYS A 24 3.09 -2.99 16.82
CA LYS A 24 4.08 -2.06 17.38
C LYS A 24 5.35 -2.13 16.54
N ILE A 25 5.72 -1.02 15.91
CA ILE A 25 6.91 -0.91 15.05
C ILE A 25 7.83 0.16 15.64
N GLU A 26 9.05 -0.23 15.95
CA GLU A 26 10.07 0.66 16.51
C GLU A 26 10.69 1.53 15.41
N LYS A 27 11.24 2.66 15.83
CA LYS A 27 11.92 3.61 14.95
C LYS A 27 13.42 3.47 15.09
N ASP A 28 14.13 3.73 14.01
CA ASP A 28 15.58 3.84 14.04
C ASP A 28 16.05 5.24 14.47
N LYS A 29 17.35 5.50 14.34
CA LYS A 29 17.98 6.79 14.67
C LYS A 29 17.57 7.95 13.75
N TYR A 30 16.93 7.68 12.62
CA TYR A 30 16.41 8.66 11.66
C TYR A 30 14.90 8.86 11.79
N ASP A 31 14.29 8.37 12.88
CA ASP A 31 12.84 8.38 13.10
C ASP A 31 12.05 7.51 12.10
N GLU A 32 12.73 6.66 11.31
CA GLU A 32 12.09 5.77 10.34
C GLU A 32 11.53 4.54 11.05
N PRO A 33 10.23 4.25 10.92
CA PRO A 33 9.63 3.03 11.45
C PRO A 33 10.03 1.81 10.62
N LEU A 34 10.79 0.89 11.22
CA LEU A 34 11.35 -0.26 10.51
C LEU A 34 10.63 -1.57 10.87
N LEU A 35 10.16 -2.27 9.84
CA LEU A 35 9.69 -3.64 9.95
C LEU A 35 10.82 -4.55 10.48
N ASN A 36 10.44 -5.50 11.33
CA ASN A 36 11.34 -6.42 12.00
C ASN A 36 10.78 -7.86 11.95
N ASP A 37 11.46 -8.82 12.58
CA ASP A 37 11.08 -10.23 12.53
C ASP A 37 9.68 -10.52 13.11
N LYS A 38 9.18 -9.65 13.99
CA LYS A 38 7.84 -9.76 14.58
C LYS A 38 6.75 -9.19 13.67
N VAL A 39 7.11 -8.30 12.74
CA VAL A 39 6.17 -7.57 11.87
C VAL A 39 6.64 -7.65 10.43
N GLN A 40 6.09 -8.60 9.68
CA GLN A 40 6.45 -8.84 8.30
C GLN A 40 5.24 -8.74 7.35
N TYR A 41 5.53 -8.48 6.08
CA TYR A 41 4.59 -8.65 4.96
C TYR A 41 4.06 -10.08 4.90
N SER A 42 2.77 -10.22 4.59
CA SER A 42 2.15 -11.51 4.27
C SER A 42 2.44 -11.95 2.84
N PHE A 43 2.71 -11.01 1.92
CA PHE A 43 3.15 -11.33 0.57
C PHE A 43 4.62 -11.79 0.62
N LYS A 44 4.83 -13.10 0.45
CA LYS A 44 6.17 -13.70 0.50
C LYS A 44 6.79 -13.83 -0.89
N GLU A 45 5.99 -14.21 -1.86
CA GLU A 45 6.42 -14.51 -3.23
C GLU A 45 6.65 -13.23 -4.04
N LYS A 46 7.65 -13.27 -4.92
CA LYS A 46 7.82 -12.27 -5.98
C LYS A 46 6.82 -12.53 -7.11
N PRO A 47 6.36 -11.50 -7.84
CA PRO A 47 5.54 -11.70 -9.03
C PRO A 47 6.24 -12.62 -10.04
N SER A 48 5.46 -13.43 -10.75
CA SER A 48 5.96 -14.27 -11.85
C SER A 48 6.44 -13.40 -13.02
N GLU A 49 7.27 -13.96 -13.92
CA GLU A 49 7.66 -13.25 -15.15
C GLU A 49 6.45 -12.83 -15.99
N GLU A 50 5.42 -13.67 -16.06
CA GLU A 50 4.18 -13.38 -16.78
C GLU A 50 3.40 -12.23 -16.13
N ASP A 51 3.39 -12.15 -14.81
CA ASP A 51 2.78 -11.05 -14.08
C ASP A 51 3.57 -9.75 -14.25
N LEU A 52 4.91 -9.83 -14.28
CA LEU A 52 5.77 -8.68 -14.53
C LEU A 52 5.60 -8.10 -15.95
N LYS A 53 5.07 -8.85 -16.93
CA LYS A 53 4.71 -8.27 -18.24
C LYS A 53 3.57 -7.24 -18.15
N LYS A 54 2.75 -7.30 -17.09
CA LYS A 54 1.58 -6.42 -16.88
C LYS A 54 1.92 -5.13 -16.14
N ILE A 55 3.10 -5.05 -15.54
CA ILE A 55 3.60 -3.88 -14.82
C ILE A 55 5.00 -3.52 -15.33
N ASP A 56 5.20 -2.27 -15.73
CA ASP A 56 6.51 -1.80 -16.18
C ASP A 56 7.32 -1.24 -15.01
N THR A 57 8.24 -2.05 -14.51
CA THR A 57 9.16 -1.71 -13.41
C THR A 57 10.25 -0.70 -13.80
N THR A 58 10.28 -0.25 -15.05
CA THR A 58 11.17 0.82 -15.56
C THR A 58 10.47 2.18 -15.67
N THR A 59 9.26 2.31 -15.11
CA THR A 59 8.43 3.52 -15.25
C THR A 59 7.87 4.02 -13.93
N TYR A 60 7.42 5.28 -13.96
CA TYR A 60 6.65 5.89 -12.90
C TYR A 60 5.17 5.67 -13.15
N TYR A 61 4.44 5.27 -12.12
CA TYR A 61 2.99 5.30 -12.12
C TYR A 61 2.56 6.54 -11.36
N VAL A 62 2.11 7.56 -12.08
CA VAL A 62 1.81 8.89 -11.53
C VAL A 62 0.32 9.03 -11.36
N GLN A 63 -0.10 9.49 -10.19
CA GLN A 63 -1.51 9.75 -9.90
C GLN A 63 -2.06 10.81 -10.86
N VAL A 64 -3.18 10.49 -11.50
CA VAL A 64 -3.95 11.41 -12.34
C VAL A 64 -5.31 11.66 -11.71
N PHE A 65 -5.84 12.85 -11.98
CA PHE A 65 -6.99 13.41 -11.29
C PHE A 65 -8.20 13.44 -12.23
N GLU A 66 -8.81 12.26 -12.42
CA GLU A 66 -10.00 12.08 -13.26
C GLU A 66 -11.19 11.59 -12.40
N GLY A 67 -12.42 11.92 -12.82
CA GLY A 67 -13.64 11.28 -12.32
C GLY A 67 -14.15 11.70 -10.93
N ARG A 68 -13.54 12.68 -10.26
CA ARG A 68 -14.07 13.32 -9.03
C ARG A 68 -13.47 14.71 -8.80
N TYR A 69 -13.96 15.41 -7.78
CA TYR A 69 -13.34 16.65 -7.30
C TYR A 69 -12.01 16.36 -6.60
N TYR A 70 -10.99 17.15 -6.93
CA TYR A 70 -9.67 17.16 -6.31
C TYR A 70 -9.30 18.62 -6.04
N ASN A 71 -8.62 18.87 -4.92
CA ASN A 71 -8.16 20.23 -4.65
C ASN A 71 -6.83 20.51 -5.38
N GLU A 72 -6.54 21.80 -5.63
CA GLU A 72 -5.31 22.19 -6.32
C GLU A 72 -4.03 21.71 -5.62
N GLY A 73 -4.04 21.62 -4.30
CA GLY A 73 -2.91 21.13 -3.51
C GLY A 73 -2.59 19.65 -3.80
N GLU A 74 -3.62 18.82 -3.90
CA GLU A 74 -3.50 17.42 -4.33
C GLU A 74 -2.95 17.34 -5.75
N MET A 75 -3.48 18.18 -6.67
CA MET A 75 -3.07 18.19 -8.07
C MET A 75 -1.60 18.60 -8.26
N LYS A 76 -1.10 19.53 -7.44
CA LYS A 76 0.30 19.98 -7.44
C LYS A 76 1.27 18.98 -6.82
N ASN A 77 0.77 17.98 -6.08
CA ASN A 77 1.60 17.00 -5.38
C ASN A 77 1.11 15.56 -5.60
N PRO A 78 1.07 15.06 -6.86
CA PRO A 78 0.58 13.72 -7.15
C PRO A 78 1.42 12.65 -6.45
N ARG A 79 0.76 11.54 -6.11
CA ARG A 79 1.47 10.32 -5.67
C ARG A 79 2.15 9.66 -6.87
N ILE A 80 3.28 9.03 -6.61
CA ILE A 80 4.11 8.31 -7.57
C ILE A 80 4.37 6.93 -6.99
N ILE A 81 4.05 5.89 -7.76
CA ILE A 81 4.36 4.50 -7.45
C ILE A 81 5.46 4.02 -8.39
N ILE A 82 6.46 3.32 -7.84
CA ILE A 82 7.50 2.63 -8.60
C ILE A 82 7.45 1.16 -8.20
N PHE A 83 7.35 0.27 -9.17
CA PHE A 83 7.37 -1.17 -8.94
C PHE A 83 8.76 -1.74 -9.17
N HIS A 84 9.15 -2.71 -8.36
CA HIS A 84 10.42 -3.42 -8.47
C HIS A 84 10.18 -4.90 -8.81
N ASN A 85 11.14 -5.51 -9.52
CA ASN A 85 11.05 -6.91 -9.95
C ASN A 85 11.04 -7.91 -8.79
N ASP A 86 11.45 -7.51 -7.60
CA ASP A 86 11.48 -8.35 -6.39
C ASP A 86 10.17 -8.31 -5.59
N GLY A 87 9.11 -7.73 -6.16
CA GLY A 87 7.78 -7.68 -5.54
C GLY A 87 7.61 -6.56 -4.53
N PHE A 88 8.53 -5.61 -4.44
CA PHE A 88 8.36 -4.37 -3.68
C PHE A 88 7.86 -3.23 -4.55
N PHE A 89 7.13 -2.30 -3.95
CA PHE A 89 6.81 -1.01 -4.55
C PHE A 89 7.19 0.12 -3.61
N LYS A 90 7.65 1.23 -4.21
CA LYS A 90 7.86 2.50 -3.55
C LYS A 90 6.67 3.42 -3.82
N ASN A 91 6.23 4.19 -2.83
CA ASN A 91 5.09 5.10 -2.98
C ASN A 91 5.37 6.43 -2.27
N GLU A 92 5.55 7.50 -3.04
CA GLU A 92 5.91 8.84 -2.53
C GLU A 92 5.06 9.92 -3.18
N SER A 93 5.04 11.12 -2.63
CA SER A 93 4.47 12.29 -3.30
C SER A 93 5.56 13.01 -4.11
N LEU A 94 5.17 13.71 -5.18
CA LEU A 94 6.09 14.47 -6.02
C LEU A 94 6.99 15.44 -5.23
N MET A 95 6.42 16.14 -4.24
CA MET A 95 7.14 17.07 -3.37
C MET A 95 8.33 16.42 -2.65
N TYR A 96 8.16 15.20 -2.16
CA TYR A 96 9.15 14.47 -1.35
C TYR A 96 9.95 13.43 -2.13
N PHE A 97 9.73 13.33 -3.45
CA PHE A 97 10.35 12.32 -4.29
C PHE A 97 11.88 12.36 -4.21
N GLY A 98 12.48 11.25 -3.78
CA GLY A 98 13.94 11.09 -3.66
C GLY A 98 14.57 11.71 -2.41
N LYS A 99 13.81 12.45 -1.60
CA LYS A 99 14.35 13.23 -0.46
C LYS A 99 14.93 12.34 0.65
N PHE A 100 14.40 11.13 0.82
CA PHE A 100 14.71 10.25 1.94
C PHE A 100 15.44 8.97 1.53
N ASP A 101 15.87 8.86 0.27
CA ASP A 101 16.38 7.63 -0.33
C ASP A 101 17.68 7.12 0.30
N GLU A 102 18.46 8.02 0.90
CA GLU A 102 19.71 7.68 1.58
C GLU A 102 19.50 6.75 2.79
N HIS A 103 18.39 6.92 3.52
CA HIS A 103 18.13 6.18 4.77
C HIS A 103 16.84 5.35 4.73
N ARG A 104 15.96 5.56 3.76
CA ARG A 104 14.68 4.84 3.64
C ARG A 104 14.80 3.61 2.75
N GLY A 105 14.96 2.45 3.39
CA GLY A 105 14.96 1.14 2.73
C GLY A 105 13.59 0.48 2.63
N LYS A 106 13.53 -0.68 1.94
CA LYS A 106 12.32 -1.51 1.74
C LYS A 106 11.65 -2.02 3.01
N ASN A 107 12.36 -1.99 4.14
CA ASN A 107 11.83 -2.34 5.45
C ASN A 107 11.19 -1.14 6.19
N SER A 108 11.34 0.10 5.69
CA SER A 108 10.64 1.25 6.27
C SER A 108 9.16 1.23 5.89
N VAL A 109 8.30 1.54 6.87
CA VAL A 109 6.86 1.73 6.62
C VAL A 109 6.60 2.88 5.63
N TYR A 110 7.50 3.87 5.56
CA TYR A 110 7.36 5.01 4.66
C TYR A 110 7.85 4.76 3.24
N TYR A 111 8.54 3.64 2.97
CA TYR A 111 8.99 3.30 1.63
C TYR A 111 7.82 2.99 0.70
N GLY A 112 6.86 2.21 1.20
CA GLY A 112 5.79 1.61 0.41
C GLY A 112 5.50 0.22 0.96
N GLY A 113 5.62 -0.80 0.11
CA GLY A 113 5.31 -2.16 0.55
C GLY A 113 5.58 -3.23 -0.47
N LYS A 114 4.84 -4.33 -0.36
CA LYS A 114 4.91 -5.44 -1.31
C LYS A 114 3.69 -5.49 -2.19
N TYR A 115 3.86 -6.01 -3.40
CA TYR A 115 2.76 -6.22 -4.32
C TYR A 115 2.77 -7.62 -4.89
N ARG A 116 1.58 -8.06 -5.30
CA ARG A 116 1.40 -9.24 -6.14
C ARG A 116 0.38 -8.94 -7.22
N ILE A 117 0.45 -9.68 -8.31
CA ILE A 117 -0.47 -9.57 -9.43
C ILE A 117 -1.08 -10.94 -9.64
N LYS A 118 -2.37 -10.97 -9.94
CA LYS A 118 -3.05 -12.17 -10.43
C LYS A 118 -4.05 -11.73 -11.47
N ASN A 119 -3.94 -12.28 -12.68
CA ASN A 119 -4.71 -11.81 -13.85
C ASN A 119 -4.48 -10.30 -14.06
N ASN A 120 -5.54 -9.49 -14.11
CA ASN A 120 -5.47 -8.03 -14.22
C ASN A 120 -5.71 -7.32 -12.87
N ILE A 121 -5.52 -8.03 -11.77
CA ILE A 121 -5.66 -7.48 -10.41
C ILE A 121 -4.27 -7.34 -9.81
N ILE A 122 -3.95 -6.14 -9.34
CA ILE A 122 -2.78 -5.87 -8.51
C ILE A 122 -3.22 -5.65 -7.07
N GLN A 123 -2.48 -6.23 -6.13
CA GLN A 123 -2.72 -6.04 -4.70
C GLN A 123 -1.48 -5.45 -4.06
N LEU A 124 -1.64 -4.36 -3.31
CA LEU A 124 -0.58 -3.67 -2.59
C LEU A 124 -0.72 -3.92 -1.09
N GLU A 125 0.25 -4.56 -0.47
CA GLU A 125 0.35 -4.68 0.98
C GLU A 125 1.31 -3.65 1.55
N GLN A 126 0.83 -2.80 2.44
CA GLN A 126 1.63 -1.77 3.11
C GLN A 126 1.24 -1.64 4.59
N PHE A 127 2.11 -1.01 5.37
CA PHE A 127 1.81 -0.62 6.73
C PHE A 127 1.46 0.86 6.76
N GLY A 128 0.50 1.24 7.61
CA GLY A 128 0.08 2.63 7.79
C GLY A 128 -0.05 2.94 9.27
N LYS A 129 0.33 4.16 9.67
CA LYS A 129 0.22 4.61 11.06
C LYS A 129 -1.24 4.50 11.52
N SER A 130 -1.45 3.91 12.69
CA SER A 130 -2.77 3.91 13.32
C SER A 130 -3.07 5.33 13.85
N PRO A 131 -4.26 5.90 13.63
CA PRO A 131 -4.59 7.27 14.04
C PRO A 131 -4.36 7.53 15.53
N ASP A 132 -4.59 6.51 16.37
CA ASP A 132 -4.81 6.71 17.80
C ASP A 132 -3.63 6.30 18.69
N SER A 133 -2.46 5.94 18.13
CA SER A 133 -1.33 5.54 18.99
C SER A 133 0.06 5.72 18.39
N LYS A 134 1.00 6.19 19.24
CA LYS A 134 2.42 6.35 18.89
C LYS A 134 3.05 4.98 18.64
N ASN A 135 3.72 4.83 17.49
CA ASN A 135 4.41 3.61 17.07
C ASN A 135 3.52 2.39 16.80
N TRP A 136 2.21 2.57 16.69
CA TRP A 136 1.31 1.51 16.25
C TRP A 136 0.90 1.68 14.80
N TYR A 137 0.89 0.57 14.09
CA TYR A 137 0.66 0.50 12.67
C TYR A 137 -0.37 -0.57 12.37
N THR A 138 -1.06 -0.38 11.26
CA THR A 138 -1.99 -1.34 10.70
C THR A 138 -1.45 -1.83 9.37
N ARG A 139 -1.62 -3.12 9.12
CA ARG A 139 -1.36 -3.69 7.80
C ARG A 139 -2.61 -3.51 6.93
N ARG A 140 -2.42 -3.06 5.70
CA ARG A 140 -3.49 -2.81 4.73
C ARG A 140 -3.13 -3.48 3.42
N VAL A 141 -4.11 -4.13 2.82
CA VAL A 141 -4.02 -4.67 1.45
C VAL A 141 -5.00 -3.89 0.60
N THR A 142 -4.51 -3.25 -0.44
CA THR A 142 -5.32 -2.48 -1.37
C THR A 142 -5.35 -3.12 -2.75
N ASN A 143 -6.55 -3.31 -3.27
CA ASN A 143 -6.82 -3.93 -4.57
C ASN A 143 -6.95 -2.88 -5.66
N GLY A 144 -6.28 -3.12 -6.78
CA GLY A 144 -6.36 -2.31 -7.99
C GLY A 144 -6.56 -3.17 -9.24
N LYS A 145 -7.16 -2.57 -10.27
CA LYS A 145 -7.29 -3.13 -11.61
C LYS A 145 -6.21 -2.53 -12.51
N ILE A 146 -5.48 -3.38 -13.22
CA ILE A 146 -4.58 -2.98 -14.31
C ILE A 146 -5.42 -2.83 -15.57
N ASP A 147 -5.36 -1.67 -16.21
CA ASP A 147 -6.12 -1.34 -17.42
C ASP A 147 -5.22 -0.59 -18.40
N GLY A 148 -4.56 -1.34 -19.29
CA GLY A 148 -3.60 -0.81 -20.24
C GLY A 148 -2.45 -0.06 -19.56
N ASN A 149 -2.38 1.26 -19.74
CA ASN A 149 -1.37 2.12 -19.13
C ASN A 149 -1.77 2.65 -17.74
N LYS A 150 -2.95 2.29 -17.23
CA LYS A 150 -3.49 2.78 -15.96
C LYS A 150 -3.60 1.67 -14.91
N ILE A 151 -3.50 2.05 -13.65
CA ILE A 151 -3.89 1.25 -12.49
C ILE A 151 -4.96 2.01 -11.72
N ILE A 152 -6.09 1.35 -11.47
CA ILE A 152 -7.27 1.95 -10.83
C ILE A 152 -7.48 1.26 -9.49
N PHE A 153 -7.33 2.02 -8.39
CA PHE A 153 -7.63 1.56 -7.03
C PHE A 153 -8.99 2.09 -6.59
N ASN A 154 -9.86 1.20 -6.09
CA ASN A 154 -11.24 1.54 -5.71
C ASN A 154 -11.59 1.02 -4.30
N GLU A 155 -10.84 1.46 -3.29
CA GLU A 155 -11.12 1.18 -1.88
C GLU A 155 -11.46 2.49 -1.14
N GLY A 156 -12.70 2.94 -1.34
CA GLY A 156 -13.20 4.23 -0.86
C GLY A 156 -13.14 5.29 -1.95
N LEU A 157 -11.98 5.94 -2.11
CA LEU A 157 -11.77 7.03 -3.05
C LEU A 157 -10.99 6.54 -4.29
N VAL A 158 -11.61 6.60 -5.47
CA VAL A 158 -11.01 6.14 -6.74
C VAL A 158 -9.70 6.85 -7.02
N SER A 159 -8.59 6.11 -7.06
CA SER A 159 -7.27 6.65 -7.35
C SER A 159 -6.73 6.00 -8.61
N ILE A 160 -6.39 6.82 -9.61
CA ILE A 160 -5.93 6.36 -10.92
C ILE A 160 -4.46 6.73 -11.04
N PHE A 161 -3.64 5.77 -11.45
CA PHE A 161 -2.22 5.97 -11.72
C PHE A 161 -1.92 5.65 -13.16
N GLU A 162 -1.31 6.58 -13.87
CA GLU A 162 -0.93 6.46 -15.27
C GLU A 162 0.57 6.24 -15.41
N LYS A 163 0.94 5.29 -16.28
CA LYS A 163 2.33 4.97 -16.62
C LYS A 163 3.00 6.13 -17.37
N ARG A 164 4.15 6.59 -16.86
CA ARG A 164 4.96 7.70 -17.41
C ARG A 164 6.45 7.36 -17.42
N LYS A 165 7.17 7.84 -18.44
CA LYS A 165 8.62 7.69 -18.57
C LYS A 165 9.40 8.76 -17.80
N THR A 166 8.76 9.89 -17.51
CA THR A 166 9.33 11.01 -16.76
C THR A 166 8.42 11.41 -15.62
N LEU A 167 9.01 12.02 -14.59
CA LEU A 167 8.26 12.62 -13.50
C LEU A 167 7.53 13.88 -13.97
N PRO A 168 6.40 14.25 -13.34
CA PRO A 168 5.82 15.57 -13.51
C PRO A 168 6.79 16.68 -13.10
N VAL A 169 6.65 17.85 -13.72
CA VAL A 169 7.37 19.05 -13.30
C VAL A 169 6.84 19.50 -11.92
N LYS A 170 7.75 19.88 -11.02
CA LYS A 170 7.42 20.39 -9.68
C LYS A 170 6.87 21.81 -9.74
#